data_AF-S9QL61-F1
#
_entry.id   AF-S9QL61-F1
#
_cell.length_a   1.000
_cell.length_b   1.000
_cell.length_c   1.000
_cell.angle_alpha   90.00
_cell.angle_beta   90.00
_cell.angle_gamma   90.00
#
_symmetry.space_group_name_H-M   'P 1'
#
loop_
_entity.id
_entity.type
_entity.pdbx_description
1 polymer ?
#
loop_
_entity_poly.entity_id
_entity_poly.type
_entity_poly.pdbx_seq_one_letter_code
_entity_poly.pdbx_strand_id
1 'polypeptide(L)' 'MVPVCLDIARNDPARREKLETIRGKSSYRQRDAVMDAGWATMPGAEEPNRDIAQACLASLDFEGSVDRSETKVDEG' A
#
# COMPACT_ATOMS: atom_id res chain seq x y z
N MET A 1 -2.37 7.57 -12.09
CA MET A 1 -3.16 6.43 -11.57
C MET A 1 -2.65 5.87 -10.25
N VAL A 2 -1.48 6.28 -9.75
CA VAL A 2 -1.05 6.06 -8.35
C VAL A 2 -1.98 6.67 -7.28
N PRO A 3 -2.62 7.85 -7.49
CA PRO A 3 -3.51 8.45 -6.49
C PRO A 3 -4.62 7.49 -6.05
N VAL A 4 -5.22 6.78 -7.01
CA VAL A 4 -6.33 5.87 -6.75
C VAL A 4 -5.91 4.71 -5.84
N CYS A 5 -4.73 4.13 -6.04
CA CYS A 5 -4.26 3.06 -5.15
C CYS A 5 -4.05 3.55 -3.73
N LEU A 6 -3.48 4.75 -3.56
CA LEU A 6 -3.28 5.35 -2.25
C LEU A 6 -4.61 5.71 -1.59
N ASP A 7 -5.58 6.21 -2.35
CA ASP A 7 -6.93 6.49 -1.85
C ASP A 7 -7.64 5.21 -1.40
N ILE A 8 -7.58 4.13 -2.18
CA ILE A 8 -8.14 2.83 -1.79
C ILE A 8 -7.44 2.31 -0.54
N ALA A 9 -6.10 2.34 -0.50
CA ALA A 9 -5.33 1.88 0.65
C ALA A 9 -5.65 2.69 1.91
N ARG A 10 -5.82 4.02 1.81
CA ARG A 10 -6.19 4.91 2.93
C ARG A 10 -7.60 4.66 3.45
N ASN A 11 -8.53 4.34 2.55
CA ASN A 11 -9.91 4.01 2.91
C ASN A 11 -10.11 2.55 3.31
N ASP A 12 -9.06 1.71 3.24
CA ASP A 12 -9.12 0.32 3.63
C ASP A 12 -9.08 0.18 5.17
N PRO A 13 -10.13 -0.37 5.82
CA PRO A 13 -10.12 -0.57 7.28
C PRO A 13 -9.03 -1.55 7.73
N ALA A 14 -8.58 -2.46 6.85
CA ALA A 14 -7.50 -3.40 7.09
C ALA A 14 -6.14 -2.89 6.58
N ARG A 15 -5.99 -1.58 6.28
CA ARG A 15 -4.76 -0.98 5.72
C ARG A 15 -3.50 -1.42 6.47
N ARG A 16 -3.50 -1.32 7.79
CA ARG A 16 -2.33 -1.64 8.62
C ARG A 16 -1.92 -3.11 8.48
N GLU A 17 -2.87 -4.02 8.63
CA GLU A 17 -2.62 -5.46 8.53
C GLU A 17 -2.12 -5.87 7.14
N LYS A 18 -2.74 -5.31 6.09
CA LYS A 18 -2.34 -5.53 4.70
C LYS A 18 -0.95 -4.95 4.43
N LEU A 19 -0.62 -3.77 4.94
CA LEU A 19 0.72 -3.18 4.80
C LEU A 19 1.80 -4.03 5.49
N GLU A 20 1.56 -4.52 6.70
CA GLU A 20 2.49 -5.44 7.38
C GLU A 20 2.69 -6.73 6.55
N THR A 21 1.60 -7.28 6.02
CA THR A 21 1.64 -8.46 5.15
C THR A 21 2.41 -8.21 3.85
N ILE A 22 2.22 -7.04 3.22
CA ILE A 22 2.94 -6.64 2.01
C ILE A 22 4.43 -6.47 2.35
N ARG A 23 4.77 -5.72 3.40
CA ARG A 23 6.17 -5.48 3.81
C ARG A 23 6.92 -6.75 4.19
N GLY A 24 6.23 -7.75 4.76
CA GLY A 24 6.82 -9.05 5.11
C GLY A 24 7.11 -9.98 3.92
N LYS A 25 6.70 -9.63 2.69
CA LYS A 25 6.91 -10.43 1.48
C LYS A 25 8.18 -10.01 0.72
N SER A 26 8.72 -10.90 -0.11
CA SER A 26 9.78 -10.57 -1.06
C SER A 26 9.27 -9.65 -2.17
N SER A 27 10.12 -8.79 -2.74
CA SER A 27 9.74 -7.72 -3.69
C SER A 27 8.74 -8.13 -4.79
N TYR A 28 8.94 -9.30 -5.41
CA TYR A 28 7.99 -9.81 -6.42
C TYR A 28 6.61 -10.14 -5.83
N ARG A 29 6.58 -10.73 -4.63
CA ARG A 29 5.37 -11.08 -3.89
C ARG A 29 4.71 -9.88 -3.22
N GLN A 30 5.44 -8.79 -2.97
CA GLN A 30 4.86 -7.55 -2.45
C GLN A 30 3.88 -6.96 -3.46
N ARG A 31 4.26 -6.90 -4.74
CA ARG A 31 3.37 -6.44 -5.81
C ARG A 31 2.12 -7.32 -5.90
N ASP A 32 2.29 -8.64 -5.85
CA ASP A 32 1.16 -9.56 -5.90
C ASP A 32 0.24 -9.36 -4.69
N ALA A 33 0.79 -9.11 -3.50
CA ALA A 33 -0.01 -8.78 -2.32
C ALA A 33 -0.75 -7.43 -2.41
N VAL A 34 -0.21 -6.44 -3.13
CA VAL A 34 -0.95 -5.18 -3.43
C VAL A 34 -2.14 -5.45 -4.35
N MET A 35 -1.98 -6.37 -5.31
CA MET A 35 -3.09 -6.81 -6.18
C MET A 35 -4.13 -7.61 -5.38
N ASP A 36 -3.70 -8.57 -4.57
CA ASP A 36 -4.57 -9.37 -3.70
C ASP A 36 -5.32 -8.52 -2.67
N ALA A 37 -4.69 -7.44 -2.20
CA ALA A 37 -5.31 -6.47 -1.30
C ALA A 37 -6.44 -5.66 -1.96
N GLY A 38 -6.55 -5.69 -3.29
CA GLY A 38 -7.50 -4.91 -4.09
C GLY A 38 -7.07 -3.47 -4.36
N TRP A 39 -5.87 -3.07 -3.94
CA TRP A 39 -5.42 -1.67 -4.07
C TRP A 39 -4.97 -1.33 -5.49
N ALA A 40 -4.66 -2.35 -6.29
CA ALA A 40 -4.34 -2.21 -7.70
C ALA A 40 -5.54 -2.33 -8.64
N THR A 41 -6.76 -2.43 -8.10
CA THR A 41 -8.00 -2.53 -8.88
C THR A 41 -8.66 -1.17 -8.97
N MET A 42 -8.85 -0.66 -10.19
CA MET A 42 -9.55 0.61 -10.40
C MET A 42 -11.04 0.46 -10.03
N PRO A 43 -11.68 1.49 -9.45
CA PRO A 43 -13.13 1.48 -9.26
C PRO A 43 -13.86 1.23 -10.58
N GLY A 44 -14.69 0.19 -10.63
CA GLY A 44 -15.38 -0.25 -11.84
C GLY A 44 -14.60 -1.21 -12.74
N ALA A 45 -13.36 -1.56 -12.40
CA ALA A 45 -12.64 -2.67 -12.99
C ALA A 45 -12.81 -3.94 -12.14
N GLU A 46 -12.88 -5.09 -12.81
CA GLU A 46 -12.96 -6.40 -12.15
C GLU A 46 -11.57 -6.99 -11.87
N GLU A 47 -10.57 -6.60 -12.67
CA GLU A 47 -9.22 -7.15 -12.59
C GLU A 47 -8.20 -6.15 -12.05
N PRO A 48 -7.25 -6.62 -11.20
CA PRO A 48 -6.15 -5.79 -10.72
C PRO A 48 -5.14 -5.48 -11.83
N ASN A 49 -4.57 -4.28 -11.80
CA ASN A 49 -3.57 -3.84 -12.77
C ASN A 49 -2.15 -3.91 -12.18
N ARG A 50 -1.28 -4.69 -12.82
CA ARG A 50 0.10 -4.94 -12.38
C ARG A 50 0.96 -3.67 -12.35
N ASP A 51 0.76 -2.75 -13.29
CA ASP A 51 1.51 -1.49 -13.37
C ASP A 51 1.09 -0.55 -12.23
N ILE A 52 -0.21 -0.53 -11.91
CA ILE A 52 -0.73 0.21 -10.74
C ILE A 52 -0.15 -0.39 -9.46
N ALA A 53 -0.14 -1.72 -9.31
CA ALA A 53 0.42 -2.39 -8.14
C ALA A 53 1.89 -2.03 -7.91
N GLN A 54 2.69 -2.02 -8.98
CA GLN A 54 4.12 -1.71 -8.90
C GLN A 54 4.36 -0.23 -8.55
N ALA A 55 3.64 0.70 -9.18
CA ALA A 55 3.78 2.12 -8.91
C ALA A 55 3.27 2.49 -7.50
N CYS A 56 2.22 1.81 -7.03
CA CYS A 56 1.68 2.00 -5.71
C CYS A 56 2.61 1.48 -4.62
N LEU A 57 3.18 0.28 -4.79
CA LEU A 57 4.17 -0.27 -3.87
C LEU A 57 5.33 0.70 -3.65
N ALA A 58 5.89 1.23 -4.75
CA ALA A 58 6.96 2.23 -4.67
C ALA A 58 6.56 3.45 -3.83
N SER A 59 5.31 3.90 -3.93
CA SER A 59 4.79 5.04 -3.15
C SER A 59 4.58 4.69 -1.67
N LEU A 60 4.11 3.48 -1.38
CA LEU A 60 3.91 2.98 -0.01
C LEU A 60 5.23 2.74 0.74
N ASP A 61 6.29 2.36 0.03
CA ASP A 61 7.65 2.27 0.59
C ASP A 61 8.17 3.65 1.00
N PHE A 62 7.92 4.69 0.19
CA PHE A 62 8.23 6.08 0.57
C PHE A 62 7.39 6.57 1.77
N GLU A 63 6.09 6.25 1.84
CA GLU A 63 5.27 6.56 3.02
C GLU A 63 5.79 5.84 4.28
N GLY A 64 6.28 4.60 4.16
CA GLY A 64 6.87 3.85 5.26
C GLY A 64 8.15 4.47 5.84
N SER A 65 8.93 5.16 5.01
CA SER A 65 10.08 5.97 5.48
C SER A 65 9.68 7.26 6.18
N VAL A 66 8.48 7.82 5.91
CA VAL A 66 7.98 9.04 6.54
C VAL A 66 7.27 8.74 7.87
N ASP A 67 6.51 7.65 7.94
CA ASP A 67 5.72 7.25 9.12
C ASP A 67 6.58 6.90 10.36
N ARG A 68 7.86 6.55 10.19
CA ARG A 68 8.80 6.29 11.31
C ARG A 68 9.24 7.56 12.05
N SER A 69 8.99 8.75 11.51
CA SER A 69 9.42 10.01 12.12
C SER A 69 8.37 10.66 13.03
N GLU A 70 7.12 10.19 13.05
CA GLU A 70 6.01 10.84 13.78
C GLU A 70 5.47 10.07 15.01
N THR A 71 6.27 9.22 15.66
CA THR A 71 5.91 8.65 16.98
C THR A 71 6.94 8.84 18.09
N LYS A 72 7.92 9.74 17.90
CA LYS A 72 8.66 10.32 19.02
C LYS A 72 8.12 11.73 19.30
N VAL A 73 6.96 11.79 19.94
CA VAL A 73 6.56 12.95 20.74
C VAL A 73 6.57 12.49 22.19
N ASP A 74 7.70 12.73 22.83
CA ASP A 74 7.91 12.65 24.26
C ASP A 74 6.99 13.67 24.98
N GLU A 75 6.21 13.23 25.95
CA GLU A 75 5.77 14.03 27.11
C GLU A 75 6.07 13.13 28.33
N GLY A 76 6.90 13.48 29.31
CA GLY A 76 7.12 14.79 29.91
C GLY A 76 6.64 14.69 31.35
#